data_AF-A0A1E7IA99-F1
#
_entry.id   AF-A0A1E7IA99-F1
#
_cell.length_a   1.000
_cell.length_b   1.000
_cell.length_c   1.000
_cell.angle_alpha   90.00
_cell.angle_beta   90.00
_cell.angle_gamma   90.00
#
_symmetry.space_group_name_H-M   'P 1'
#
loop_
_entity.id
_entity.type
_entity.pdbx_description
1 polymer ?
#
loop_
_entity_poly.entity_id
_entity_poly.type
_entity_poly.pdbx_seq_one_letter_code
_entity_poly.pdbx_strand_id
1 'polypeptide(L)'
;MMMIHQTRIFAPQEGLFAHPLWAETVIGRIIAPVVTQFQDALEWYWFTRYVQPADGDTGDCKFAQIPQAFLDPHSGAHKSIRFRYAVEDDTCEAFEEECGRLIEDAGCAISDFRTYPILQDLGGDRHLEEPRTPERREKRAQLVVANYHSIAELILDALIGPDPEGHFSLPHKHDPDPQHETPFRVFHHIFCNASDVPLYVSAIHHVPGDLQNGPKQEVQFHKVRF
;
A
#
# COMPACT_ATOMS: atom_id res chain seq x y z
N MET A 1 -24.56 4.93 -10.02
CA MET A 1 -23.83 5.83 -9.10
C MET A 1 -22.54 5.12 -8.72
N MET A 2 -21.47 5.81 -8.35
CA MET A 2 -20.23 5.16 -7.92
C MET A 2 -20.21 5.00 -6.40
N MET A 3 -19.93 3.80 -5.93
CA MET A 3 -19.72 3.47 -4.53
C MET A 3 -18.23 3.54 -4.21
N ILE A 4 -17.87 4.44 -3.28
CA ILE A 4 -16.47 4.73 -2.96
C ILE A 4 -16.11 4.07 -1.63
N HIS A 5 -15.49 2.90 -1.72
CA HIS A 5 -15.27 2.02 -0.59
C HIS A 5 -13.78 1.72 -0.39
N GLN A 6 -13.48 1.10 0.76
CA GLN A 6 -12.18 0.54 1.07
C GLN A 6 -12.32 -0.74 1.89
N THR A 7 -11.26 -1.56 1.83
CA THR A 7 -11.03 -2.66 2.76
C THR A 7 -9.55 -2.73 3.15
N ARG A 8 -9.26 -3.38 4.28
CA ARG A 8 -7.91 -3.58 4.78
C ARG A 8 -7.62 -5.07 4.88
N ILE A 9 -6.82 -5.56 3.94
CA ILE A 9 -6.46 -6.97 3.77
C ILE A 9 -5.23 -7.25 4.62
N PHE A 10 -5.36 -8.15 5.60
CA PHE A 10 -4.29 -8.60 6.47
C PHE A 10 -3.67 -9.87 5.90
N ALA A 11 -2.34 -9.89 5.81
CA ALA A 11 -1.58 -11.08 5.42
C ALA A 11 -1.06 -11.80 6.68
N PRO A 12 -1.14 -13.14 6.75
CA PRO A 12 -0.58 -13.89 7.87
C PRO A 12 0.95 -13.77 7.89
N GLN A 13 1.55 -14.06 9.04
CA GLN A 13 3.01 -14.00 9.21
C GLN A 13 3.73 -15.23 8.64
N GLU A 14 2.98 -16.32 8.46
CA GLU A 14 3.48 -17.64 8.07
C GLU A 14 2.96 -18.05 6.68
N GLY A 15 3.45 -19.20 6.19
CA GLY A 15 3.00 -19.80 4.93
C GLY A 15 3.35 -18.95 3.71
N LEU A 16 2.38 -18.79 2.81
CA LEU A 16 2.54 -18.12 1.51
C LEU A 16 3.04 -16.66 1.61
N PHE A 17 2.85 -16.01 2.75
CA PHE A 17 3.21 -14.60 2.96
C PHE A 17 4.43 -14.43 3.87
N ALA A 18 5.12 -15.52 4.22
CA ALA A 18 6.35 -15.52 5.01
C ALA A 18 7.59 -15.11 4.19
N HIS A 19 7.47 -14.04 3.39
CA HIS A 19 8.54 -13.54 2.54
C HIS A 19 8.49 -12.00 2.40
N PRO A 20 9.58 -11.34 1.97
CA PRO A 20 9.64 -9.87 1.89
C PRO A 20 8.67 -9.23 0.89
N LEU A 21 8.25 -9.99 -0.12
CA LEU A 21 7.36 -9.58 -1.22
C LEU A 21 5.88 -9.94 -0.97
N TRP A 22 5.49 -10.12 0.29
CA TRP A 22 4.13 -10.53 0.65
C TRP A 22 3.07 -9.58 0.10
N ALA A 23 3.40 -8.30 -0.04
CA ALA A 23 2.50 -7.27 -0.55
C ALA A 23 2.17 -7.51 -2.02
N GLU A 24 3.19 -7.81 -2.82
CA GLU A 24 3.07 -8.17 -4.23
C GLU A 24 2.24 -9.45 -4.38
N THR A 25 2.44 -10.45 -3.50
CA THR A 25 1.62 -11.68 -3.48
C THR A 25 0.15 -11.39 -3.14
N VAL A 26 -0.15 -10.50 -2.18
CA VAL A 26 -1.53 -10.05 -1.91
C VAL A 26 -2.12 -9.38 -3.15
N ILE A 27 -1.37 -8.47 -3.78
CA ILE A 27 -1.83 -7.76 -4.98
C ILE A 27 -2.11 -8.76 -6.11
N GLY A 28 -1.20 -9.68 -6.41
CA GLY A 28 -1.34 -10.62 -7.52
C GLY A 28 -2.40 -11.69 -7.32
N ARG A 29 -2.63 -12.14 -6.08
CA ARG A 29 -3.62 -13.19 -5.80
C ARG A 29 -5.02 -12.68 -5.54
N ILE A 30 -5.16 -11.45 -5.06
CA ILE A 30 -6.44 -10.93 -4.59
C ILE A 30 -6.86 -9.73 -5.44
N ILE A 31 -6.03 -8.68 -5.47
CA ILE A 31 -6.41 -7.40 -6.08
C ILE A 31 -6.43 -7.49 -7.61
N ALA A 32 -5.40 -8.06 -8.24
CA ALA A 32 -5.31 -8.16 -9.69
C ALA A 32 -6.47 -8.98 -10.30
N PRO A 33 -6.85 -10.17 -9.76
CA PRO A 33 -7.99 -10.92 -10.27
C PRO A 33 -9.32 -10.16 -10.15
N VAL A 34 -9.62 -9.58 -8.98
CA VAL A 34 -10.90 -8.88 -8.79
C VAL A 34 -10.98 -7.61 -9.65
N VAL A 35 -9.88 -6.87 -9.78
CA VAL A 35 -9.83 -5.70 -10.66
C VAL A 35 -10.01 -6.10 -12.12
N THR A 36 -9.36 -7.17 -12.58
CA THR A 36 -9.48 -7.64 -13.96
C THR A 36 -10.89 -8.11 -14.27
N GLN A 37 -11.51 -8.84 -13.35
CA GLN A 37 -12.87 -9.37 -13.52
C GLN A 37 -13.92 -8.26 -13.58
N PHE A 38 -13.74 -7.16 -12.84
CA PHE A 38 -14.68 -6.05 -12.75
C PHE A 38 -14.17 -4.77 -13.42
N GLN A 39 -13.24 -4.87 -14.38
CA GLN A 39 -12.57 -3.71 -14.98
C GLN A 39 -13.56 -2.70 -15.60
N ASP A 40 -14.68 -3.17 -16.15
CA ASP A 40 -15.67 -2.32 -16.82
C ASP A 40 -16.57 -1.58 -15.81
N ALA A 41 -16.60 -2.02 -14.56
CA ALA A 41 -17.39 -1.44 -13.48
C ALA A 41 -16.56 -0.60 -12.49
N LEU A 42 -15.23 -0.62 -12.62
CA LEU A 42 -14.31 0.15 -11.78
C LEU A 42 -13.98 1.49 -12.45
N GLU A 43 -14.20 2.60 -11.75
CA GLU A 43 -13.75 3.92 -12.24
C GLU A 43 -12.31 4.19 -11.84
N TRP A 44 -11.92 3.78 -10.63
CA TRP A 44 -10.56 3.90 -10.14
C TRP A 44 -10.34 2.94 -8.96
N TYR A 45 -9.07 2.63 -8.71
CA TYR A 45 -8.64 1.90 -7.52
C TYR A 45 -7.18 2.22 -7.19
N TRP A 46 -6.79 2.09 -5.92
CA TRP A 46 -5.39 2.01 -5.53
C TRP A 46 -5.22 1.28 -4.21
N PHE A 47 -3.96 0.99 -3.88
CA PHE A 47 -3.63 0.30 -2.65
C PHE A 47 -2.37 0.86 -1.99
N THR A 48 -2.31 0.76 -0.67
CA THR A 48 -1.15 1.17 0.12
C THR A 48 -0.72 0.06 1.07
N ARG A 49 0.60 -0.15 1.19
CA ARG A 49 1.21 -1.16 2.05
C ARG A 49 1.47 -0.60 3.45
N TYR A 50 1.16 -1.39 4.47
CA TYR A 50 1.41 -1.06 5.88
C TYR A 50 2.06 -2.22 6.65
N VAL A 51 2.96 -1.86 7.56
CA VAL A 51 3.38 -2.68 8.71
C VAL A 51 3.16 -1.81 9.94
N GLN A 52 2.16 -2.15 10.76
CA GLN A 52 1.72 -1.28 11.87
C GLN A 52 1.39 -2.11 13.12
N PRO A 53 1.67 -1.58 14.32
CA PRO A 53 1.23 -2.18 15.59
C PRO A 53 -0.28 -2.43 15.64
N ALA A 54 -0.72 -3.39 16.46
CA ALA A 54 -2.12 -3.76 16.65
C ALA A 54 -3.05 -2.61 17.09
N ASP A 55 -2.49 -1.58 17.73
CA ASP A 55 -3.18 -0.37 18.20
C ASP A 55 -3.03 0.83 17.25
N GLY A 56 -2.36 0.64 16.10
CA GLY A 56 -2.16 1.68 15.10
C GLY A 56 -3.38 1.92 14.22
N ASP A 57 -3.66 3.19 13.89
CA ASP A 57 -4.70 3.67 12.95
C ASP A 57 -6.01 2.86 12.97
N THR A 58 -6.80 3.04 14.04
CA THR A 58 -8.07 2.33 14.27
C THR A 58 -9.26 2.87 13.48
N GLY A 59 -9.09 3.97 12.74
CA GLY A 59 -10.18 4.60 12.00
C GLY A 59 -10.65 3.81 10.78
N ASP A 60 -9.82 2.89 10.28
CA ASP A 60 -9.99 2.27 8.96
C ASP A 60 -10.34 0.77 9.00
N CYS A 61 -10.32 0.13 10.18
CA CYS A 61 -10.48 -1.32 10.36
C CYS A 61 -11.04 -1.66 11.75
N LYS A 62 -11.68 -2.83 11.92
CA LYS A 62 -12.04 -3.38 13.24
C LYS A 62 -11.03 -4.45 13.68
N PHE A 63 -9.92 -4.02 14.28
CA PHE A 63 -8.81 -4.92 14.68
C PHE A 63 -9.22 -6.09 15.56
N ALA A 64 -10.24 -5.93 16.41
CA ALA A 64 -10.76 -7.01 17.25
C ALA A 64 -11.28 -8.24 16.47
N GLN A 65 -11.56 -8.08 15.18
CA GLN A 65 -12.00 -9.16 14.28
C GLN A 65 -10.84 -9.84 13.56
N ILE A 66 -9.64 -9.28 13.61
CA ILE A 66 -8.46 -9.86 12.98
C ILE A 66 -7.84 -10.89 13.93
N PRO A 67 -7.61 -12.14 13.48
CA PRO A 67 -7.04 -13.16 14.36
C PRO A 67 -5.67 -12.79 14.89
N GLN A 68 -5.40 -13.11 16.17
CA GLN A 68 -4.11 -12.85 16.81
C GLN A 68 -2.92 -13.48 16.08
N ALA A 69 -3.13 -14.58 15.35
CA ALA A 69 -2.10 -15.23 14.53
C ALA A 69 -1.56 -14.36 13.38
N PHE A 70 -2.23 -13.24 13.05
CA PHE A 70 -1.76 -12.28 12.04
C PHE A 70 -0.81 -11.22 12.64
N LEU A 71 -0.61 -11.21 13.95
CA LEU A 71 0.39 -10.37 14.60
C LEU A 71 1.76 -11.02 14.53
N ASP A 72 2.75 -10.24 14.15
CA ASP A 72 4.13 -10.64 14.30
C ASP A 72 4.45 -10.82 15.80
N PRO A 73 4.93 -12.00 16.25
CA PRO A 73 5.09 -12.29 17.67
C PRO A 73 6.22 -11.48 18.32
N HIS A 74 7.10 -10.87 17.53
CA HIS A 74 8.23 -10.09 18.04
C HIS A 74 7.92 -8.60 18.15
N SER A 75 7.24 -8.05 17.15
CA SER A 75 6.95 -6.62 17.04
C SER A 75 5.51 -6.25 17.41
N GLY A 76 4.60 -7.22 17.47
CA GLY A 76 3.17 -6.97 17.66
C GLY A 76 2.54 -6.21 16.49
N ALA A 77 3.14 -6.30 15.30
CA ALA A 77 2.68 -5.58 14.11
C ALA A 77 1.93 -6.49 13.12
N HIS A 78 0.95 -5.92 12.45
CA HIS A 78 0.25 -6.49 11.31
C HIS A 78 0.90 -6.08 9.99
N LYS A 79 0.97 -7.00 9.04
CA LYS A 79 1.18 -6.73 7.61
C LYS A 79 -0.18 -6.57 6.94
N SER A 80 -0.42 -5.43 6.28
CA SER A 80 -1.71 -5.22 5.60
C SER A 80 -1.61 -4.36 4.35
N ILE A 81 -2.55 -4.57 3.42
CA ILE A 81 -2.81 -3.70 2.28
C ILE A 81 -4.15 -2.99 2.51
N ARG A 82 -4.17 -1.65 2.43
CA ARG A 82 -5.44 -0.92 2.34
C ARG A 82 -5.79 -0.74 0.88
N PHE A 83 -6.84 -1.40 0.43
CA PHE A 83 -7.35 -1.34 -0.93
C PHE A 83 -8.56 -0.40 -0.97
N ARG A 84 -8.55 0.57 -1.89
CA ARG A 84 -9.58 1.61 -2.04
C ARG A 84 -10.02 1.63 -3.49
N TYR A 85 -11.32 1.80 -3.73
CA TYR A 85 -11.88 1.73 -5.08
C TYR A 85 -13.17 2.54 -5.19
N ALA A 86 -13.50 2.91 -6.43
CA ALA A 86 -14.84 3.30 -6.84
C ALA A 86 -15.39 2.29 -7.85
N VAL A 87 -16.54 1.71 -7.50
CA VAL A 87 -17.22 0.68 -8.30
C VAL A 87 -18.68 1.08 -8.55
N GLU A 88 -19.27 0.68 -9.67
CA GLU A 88 -20.68 0.94 -9.95
C GLU A 88 -21.58 0.33 -8.85
N ASP A 89 -22.57 1.09 -8.39
CA ASP A 89 -23.45 0.74 -7.26
C ASP A 89 -24.15 -0.62 -7.41
N ASP A 90 -24.64 -0.92 -8.61
CA ASP A 90 -25.29 -2.19 -8.95
C ASP A 90 -24.33 -3.39 -9.06
N THR A 91 -23.02 -3.15 -9.09
CA THR A 91 -21.98 -4.19 -9.12
C THR A 91 -21.19 -4.29 -7.83
N CYS A 92 -21.34 -3.33 -6.91
CA CYS A 92 -20.56 -3.22 -5.68
C CYS A 92 -20.65 -4.48 -4.80
N GLU A 93 -21.84 -5.05 -4.63
CA GLU A 93 -22.04 -6.26 -3.81
C GLU A 93 -21.28 -7.46 -4.38
N ALA A 94 -21.41 -7.70 -5.69
CA ALA A 94 -20.72 -8.79 -6.38
C ALA A 94 -19.20 -8.61 -6.36
N PHE A 95 -18.72 -7.37 -6.50
CA PHE A 95 -17.30 -7.03 -6.38
C PHE A 95 -16.76 -7.38 -4.99
N GLU A 96 -17.48 -6.98 -3.93
CA GLU A 96 -17.06 -7.21 -2.54
C GLU A 96 -17.15 -8.68 -2.14
N GLU A 97 -18.16 -9.41 -2.64
CA GLU A 97 -18.27 -10.86 -2.45
C GLU A 97 -17.07 -11.59 -3.08
N GLU A 98 -16.74 -11.29 -4.34
CA GLU A 98 -15.59 -11.90 -5.01
C GLU A 98 -14.26 -11.51 -4.36
N CYS A 99 -14.12 -10.24 -3.96
CA CYS A 99 -12.95 -9.78 -3.22
C CYS A 99 -12.81 -10.57 -1.90
N GLY A 100 -13.90 -10.70 -1.14
CA GLY A 100 -13.95 -11.46 0.11
C GLY A 100 -13.57 -12.94 -0.09
N ARG A 101 -14.10 -13.57 -1.14
CA ARG A 101 -13.78 -14.95 -1.52
C ARG A 101 -12.30 -15.13 -1.83
N LEU A 102 -11.70 -14.24 -2.63
CA LEU A 102 -10.27 -14.28 -2.96
C LEU A 102 -9.38 -14.06 -1.72
N ILE A 103 -9.81 -13.20 -0.79
CA ILE A 103 -9.13 -12.97 0.48
C ILE A 103 -9.13 -14.25 1.33
N GLU A 104 -10.29 -14.90 1.46
CA GLU A 104 -10.43 -16.15 2.22
C GLU A 104 -9.61 -17.28 1.59
N ASP A 105 -9.72 -17.48 0.27
CA ASP A 105 -8.96 -18.49 -0.49
C ASP A 105 -7.45 -18.33 -0.34
N ALA A 106 -6.97 -17.08 -0.25
CA ALA A 106 -5.57 -16.79 -0.03
C ALA A 106 -5.11 -17.02 1.42
N GLY A 107 -6.02 -17.25 2.37
CA GLY A 107 -5.72 -17.32 3.80
C GLY A 107 -5.43 -15.96 4.43
N CYS A 108 -5.93 -14.88 3.80
CA CYS A 108 -5.89 -13.53 4.34
C CYS A 108 -7.12 -13.24 5.23
N ALA A 109 -7.12 -12.10 5.90
CA ALA A 109 -8.26 -11.65 6.71
C ALA A 109 -8.66 -10.22 6.39
N ILE A 110 -9.94 -9.92 6.53
CA ILE A 110 -10.50 -8.55 6.55
C ILE A 110 -11.50 -8.44 7.70
N SER A 111 -11.76 -7.21 8.15
CA SER A 111 -12.88 -6.95 9.06
C SER A 111 -14.18 -6.63 8.33
N ASP A 112 -14.10 -5.81 7.29
CA ASP A 112 -15.24 -5.28 6.56
C ASP A 112 -14.82 -4.53 5.29
N PHE A 113 -15.81 -4.27 4.45
CA PHE A 113 -15.80 -3.22 3.44
C PHE A 113 -16.55 -2.01 3.99
N ARG A 114 -16.03 -0.80 3.76
CA ARG A 114 -16.63 0.42 4.30
C ARG A 114 -16.49 1.59 3.36
N THR A 115 -17.38 2.55 3.50
CA THR A 115 -17.28 3.83 2.79
C THR A 115 -15.96 4.52 3.08
N TYR A 116 -15.28 4.96 2.02
CA TYR A 116 -14.04 5.67 2.09
C TYR A 116 -14.29 7.19 1.99
N PRO A 117 -13.91 8.00 2.99
CA PRO A 117 -14.19 9.43 3.02
C PRO A 117 -13.22 10.21 2.11
N ILE A 118 -13.33 10.01 0.80
CA ILE A 118 -12.41 10.51 -0.23
C ILE A 118 -12.08 12.00 -0.10
N LEU A 119 -13.08 12.85 0.14
CA LEU A 119 -12.87 14.30 0.25
C LEU A 119 -12.15 14.69 1.54
N GLN A 120 -12.38 13.98 2.64
CA GLN A 120 -11.69 14.23 3.90
C GLN A 120 -10.22 13.78 3.82
N ASP A 121 -9.97 12.65 3.17
CA ASP A 121 -8.62 12.09 3.06
C ASP A 121 -7.78 12.79 1.98
N LEU A 122 -8.28 12.85 0.73
CA LEU A 122 -7.53 13.35 -0.43
C LEU A 122 -7.75 14.84 -0.72
N GLY A 123 -8.90 15.38 -0.30
CA GLY A 123 -9.20 16.82 -0.32
C GLY A 123 -8.91 17.52 1.02
N GLY A 124 -8.24 16.82 1.94
CA GLY A 124 -7.91 17.36 3.26
C GLY A 124 -6.82 18.44 3.23
N ASP A 125 -6.64 19.11 4.37
CA ASP A 125 -5.74 20.26 4.52
C ASP A 125 -4.27 19.93 4.15
N ARG A 126 -3.86 18.67 4.25
CA ARG A 126 -2.51 18.21 3.85
C ARG A 126 -2.24 18.28 2.34
N HIS A 127 -3.29 18.47 1.52
CA HIS A 127 -3.20 18.49 0.06
C HIS A 127 -3.61 19.85 -0.55
N LEU A 128 -4.02 20.82 0.27
CA LEU A 128 -4.54 22.10 -0.19
C LEU A 128 -4.00 23.30 0.59
N GLU A 129 -3.38 24.21 -0.16
CA GLU A 129 -3.13 25.58 0.25
C GLU A 129 -4.38 26.45 0.11
N GLU A 130 -4.39 27.57 0.82
CA GLU A 130 -5.47 28.55 0.76
C GLU A 130 -5.65 29.13 -0.66
N PRO A 131 -6.89 29.39 -1.10
CA PRO A 131 -8.15 29.16 -0.37
C PRO A 131 -8.59 27.69 -0.42
N ARG A 132 -9.11 27.17 0.71
CA ARG A 132 -9.59 25.77 0.83
C ARG A 132 -11.09 25.60 0.51
N THR A 133 -11.54 26.11 -0.64
CA THR A 133 -12.96 26.02 -1.04
C THR A 133 -13.39 24.56 -1.34
N PRO A 134 -14.68 24.22 -1.21
CA PRO A 134 -15.19 22.87 -1.53
C PRO A 134 -14.81 22.38 -2.93
N GLU A 135 -14.92 23.23 -3.95
CA GLU A 135 -14.62 22.89 -5.34
C GLU A 135 -13.13 22.58 -5.53
N ARG A 136 -12.25 23.30 -4.80
CA ARG A 136 -10.81 23.01 -4.81
C ARG A 136 -10.50 21.70 -4.12
N ARG A 137 -11.19 21.38 -3.02
CA ARG A 137 -11.06 20.10 -2.31
C ARG A 137 -11.43 18.93 -3.22
N GLU A 138 -12.57 19.03 -3.91
CA GLU A 138 -13.04 18.03 -4.87
C GLU A 138 -12.07 17.86 -6.04
N LYS A 139 -11.69 18.98 -6.69
CA LYS A 139 -10.73 18.94 -7.81
C LYS A 139 -9.39 18.33 -7.39
N ARG A 140 -8.89 18.67 -6.19
CA ARG A 140 -7.64 18.10 -5.69
C ARG A 140 -7.78 16.60 -5.42
N ALA A 141 -8.88 16.18 -4.78
CA ALA A 141 -9.14 14.77 -4.53
C ALA A 141 -9.13 13.97 -5.85
N GLN A 142 -9.82 14.45 -6.89
CA GLN A 142 -9.82 13.83 -8.22
C GLN A 142 -8.43 13.70 -8.83
N LEU A 143 -7.59 14.75 -8.74
CA LEU A 143 -6.20 14.68 -9.24
C LEU A 143 -5.35 13.66 -8.48
N VAL A 144 -5.52 13.59 -7.16
CA VAL A 144 -4.79 12.63 -6.33
C VAL A 144 -5.25 11.19 -6.62
N VAL A 145 -6.56 10.98 -6.78
CA VAL A 145 -7.14 9.70 -7.22
C VAL A 145 -6.54 9.27 -8.55
N ALA A 146 -6.58 10.13 -9.57
CA ALA A 146 -6.05 9.81 -10.89
C ALA A 146 -4.57 9.40 -10.82
N ASN A 147 -3.76 10.15 -10.06
CA ASN A 147 -2.35 9.82 -9.86
C ASN A 147 -2.14 8.46 -9.16
N TYR A 148 -2.86 8.19 -8.06
CA TYR A 148 -2.73 6.92 -7.34
C TYR A 148 -3.26 5.74 -8.14
N HIS A 149 -4.33 5.95 -8.89
CA HIS A 149 -4.88 4.95 -9.78
C HIS A 149 -3.90 4.58 -10.89
N SER A 150 -3.34 5.57 -11.61
CA SER A 150 -2.34 5.27 -12.65
C SER A 150 -1.09 4.59 -12.08
N ILE A 151 -0.69 4.91 -10.85
CA ILE A 151 0.39 4.17 -10.16
C ILE A 151 -0.02 2.71 -9.93
N ALA A 152 -1.24 2.46 -9.44
CA ALA A 152 -1.73 1.11 -9.20
C ALA A 152 -1.80 0.28 -10.50
N GLU A 153 -2.28 0.87 -11.60
CA GLU A 153 -2.29 0.22 -12.92
C GLU A 153 -0.89 -0.20 -13.36
N LEU A 154 0.10 0.68 -13.23
CA LEU A 154 1.49 0.37 -13.56
C LEU A 154 2.08 -0.73 -12.66
N ILE A 155 1.67 -0.81 -11.39
CA ILE A 155 2.05 -1.93 -10.51
C ILE A 155 1.47 -3.24 -11.02
N LEU A 156 0.19 -3.25 -11.41
CA LEU A 156 -0.46 -4.46 -11.92
C LEU A 156 0.16 -4.93 -13.24
N ASP A 157 0.45 -4.00 -14.15
CA ASP A 157 1.10 -4.28 -15.44
C ASP A 157 2.52 -4.86 -15.25
N ALA A 158 3.28 -4.35 -14.29
CA ALA A 158 4.63 -4.81 -14.00
C ALA A 158 4.68 -6.13 -13.19
N LEU A 159 3.56 -6.61 -12.66
CA LEU A 159 3.54 -7.73 -11.75
C LEU A 159 3.86 -9.05 -12.47
N ILE A 160 4.82 -9.81 -11.95
CA ILE A 160 5.22 -11.11 -12.48
C ILE A 160 4.83 -12.20 -11.49
N GLY A 161 4.15 -13.23 -11.97
CA GLY A 161 3.82 -14.42 -11.19
C GLY A 161 2.50 -15.07 -11.62
N PRO A 162 2.02 -16.06 -10.85
CA PRO A 162 2.70 -16.63 -9.70
C PRO A 162 3.94 -17.46 -10.09
N ASP A 163 4.96 -17.51 -9.23
CA ASP A 163 6.04 -18.51 -9.31
C ASP A 163 5.55 -19.92 -8.87
N PRO A 164 6.36 -20.99 -8.96
CA PRO A 164 5.94 -22.33 -8.55
C PRO A 164 5.49 -22.45 -7.09
N GLU A 165 5.98 -21.58 -6.22
CA GLU A 165 5.59 -21.48 -4.81
C GLU A 165 4.35 -20.60 -4.60
N GLY A 166 3.87 -19.93 -5.65
CA GLY A 166 2.65 -19.13 -5.64
C GLY A 166 2.86 -17.65 -5.35
N HIS A 167 4.11 -17.17 -5.30
CA HIS A 167 4.44 -15.78 -5.01
C HIS A 167 4.39 -14.90 -6.25
N PHE A 168 4.15 -13.60 -6.02
CA PHE A 168 4.29 -12.59 -7.05
C PHE A 168 5.48 -11.68 -6.74
N SER A 169 6.04 -11.12 -7.80
CA SER A 169 7.22 -10.24 -7.74
C SER A 169 7.20 -9.27 -8.90
N LEU A 170 8.31 -8.54 -9.07
CA LEU A 170 8.47 -7.52 -10.12
C LEU A 170 9.78 -7.77 -10.87
N PRO A 171 9.97 -7.17 -12.06
CA PRO A 171 11.01 -7.56 -13.00
C PRO A 171 12.45 -7.41 -12.49
N HIS A 172 12.70 -6.52 -11.52
CA HIS A 172 14.05 -6.15 -11.07
C HIS A 172 14.70 -7.09 -10.05
N LYS A 173 14.19 -8.32 -9.87
CA LYS A 173 14.75 -9.31 -8.91
C LYS A 173 16.17 -9.80 -9.26
N HIS A 174 16.66 -9.51 -10.47
CA HIS A 174 17.96 -10.02 -10.94
C HIS A 174 19.14 -9.05 -10.78
N ASP A 175 18.93 -7.86 -10.23
CA ASP A 175 20.04 -6.96 -9.88
C ASP A 175 20.60 -7.36 -8.49
N PRO A 176 21.89 -7.75 -8.37
CA PRO A 176 22.48 -8.23 -7.12
C PRO A 176 22.61 -7.17 -6.01
N ASP A 177 22.14 -5.94 -6.21
CA ASP A 177 22.14 -4.91 -5.17
C ASP A 177 21.02 -5.18 -4.13
N PRO A 178 21.34 -5.41 -2.84
CA PRO A 178 20.36 -5.64 -1.79
C PRO A 178 19.40 -4.46 -1.54
N GLN A 179 19.62 -3.29 -2.14
CA GLN A 179 18.70 -2.14 -2.10
C GLN A 179 17.53 -2.26 -3.09
N HIS A 180 16.79 -3.36 -3.02
CA HIS A 180 15.62 -3.66 -3.86
C HIS A 180 14.74 -2.44 -4.15
N GLU A 181 14.65 -2.04 -5.43
CA GLU A 181 13.67 -1.07 -5.90
C GLU A 181 12.31 -1.76 -6.00
N THR A 182 11.38 -1.42 -5.09
CA THR A 182 9.97 -1.76 -5.24
C THR A 182 9.30 -0.72 -6.15
N PRO A 183 8.13 -0.98 -6.73
CA PRO A 183 7.44 0.00 -7.58
C PRO A 183 6.99 1.17 -6.73
N PHE A 184 6.65 0.94 -5.46
CA PHE A 184 6.42 2.00 -4.49
C PHE A 184 7.63 2.95 -4.41
N ARG A 185 8.86 2.43 -4.52
CA ARG A 185 10.10 3.22 -4.57
C ARG A 185 10.31 3.86 -5.95
N VAL A 186 10.08 3.14 -7.05
CA VAL A 186 10.20 3.67 -8.43
C VAL A 186 9.19 4.78 -8.72
N PHE A 187 7.91 4.62 -8.34
CA PHE A 187 6.89 5.65 -8.52
C PHE A 187 7.08 6.83 -7.58
N HIS A 188 7.57 6.58 -6.36
CA HIS A 188 8.07 7.65 -5.51
C HIS A 188 9.23 8.39 -6.18
N HIS A 189 10.19 7.70 -6.80
CA HIS A 189 11.27 8.33 -7.56
C HIS A 189 10.74 9.16 -8.73
N ILE A 190 9.80 8.64 -9.52
CA ILE A 190 9.17 9.38 -10.64
C ILE A 190 8.47 10.64 -10.12
N PHE A 191 7.74 10.54 -9.01
CA PHE A 191 7.11 11.69 -8.36
C PHE A 191 8.15 12.74 -7.90
N CYS A 192 9.25 12.31 -7.29
CA CYS A 192 10.33 13.19 -6.86
C CYS A 192 11.01 13.88 -8.05
N ASN A 193 11.26 13.15 -9.13
CA ASN A 193 11.83 13.70 -10.36
C ASN A 193 10.88 14.70 -11.03
N ALA A 194 9.57 14.42 -11.04
CA ALA A 194 8.57 15.30 -11.64
C ALA A 194 8.29 16.57 -10.83
N SER A 195 8.50 16.53 -9.51
CA SER A 195 8.18 17.65 -8.60
C SER A 195 9.38 18.55 -8.26
N ASP A 196 10.61 18.19 -8.68
CA ASP A 196 11.87 18.83 -8.28
C ASP A 196 11.99 19.02 -6.74
N VAL A 197 11.25 18.23 -5.96
CA VAL A 197 11.28 18.26 -4.51
C VAL A 197 12.53 17.48 -4.08
N PRO A 198 13.55 18.14 -3.50
CA PRO A 198 14.75 17.45 -3.06
C PRO A 198 14.40 16.49 -1.92
N LEU A 199 14.74 15.22 -2.09
CA LEU A 199 14.64 14.27 -0.99
C LEU A 199 15.81 14.44 -0.03
N TYR A 200 15.50 14.46 1.26
CA TYR A 200 16.50 14.34 2.31
C TYR A 200 16.37 12.95 2.93
N VAL A 201 17.31 12.06 2.60
CA VAL A 201 17.40 10.74 3.22
C VAL A 201 18.28 10.85 4.46
N SER A 202 17.77 10.40 5.60
CA SER A 202 18.56 10.28 6.82
C SER A 202 19.17 8.89 6.88
N ALA A 203 20.50 8.79 6.80
CA ALA A 203 21.25 7.57 6.99
C ALA A 203 21.78 7.53 8.43
N ILE A 204 21.45 6.46 9.17
CA ILE A 204 21.98 6.24 10.52
C ILE A 204 23.15 5.26 10.40
N HIS A 205 24.36 5.78 10.57
CA HIS A 205 25.58 4.99 10.59
C HIS A 205 25.89 4.56 12.02
N HIS A 206 25.99 3.25 12.23
CA HIS A 206 26.55 2.71 13.46
C HIS A 206 28.07 2.71 13.34
N VAL A 207 28.72 3.70 13.95
CA VAL A 207 30.18 3.79 13.98
C VAL A 207 30.67 2.93 15.15
N PRO A 208 31.45 1.86 14.89
CA PRO A 208 32.02 1.05 15.95
C PRO A 208 32.87 1.93 16.88
N GLY A 209 32.69 1.74 18.18
CA GLY A 209 33.46 2.45 19.19
C GLY A 209 34.90 1.94 19.30
N ASP A 210 35.75 2.71 19.95
CA ASP A 210 37.07 2.26 20.40
C ASP A 210 37.09 2.02 21.93
N LEU A 211 38.27 1.64 22.45
CA LEU A 211 38.45 1.30 23.87
C LEU A 211 38.15 2.47 24.83
N GLN A 212 38.08 3.71 24.34
CA GLN A 212 37.79 4.90 25.16
C GLN A 212 36.39 5.47 24.87
N ASN A 213 35.85 5.22 23.69
CA ASN A 213 34.57 5.75 23.22
C ASN A 213 33.69 4.61 22.73
N GLY A 214 32.59 4.32 23.44
CA GLY A 214 31.62 3.31 23.01
C GLY A 214 31.03 3.60 21.62
N PRO A 215 30.33 2.62 21.00
CA PRO A 215 29.74 2.78 19.68
C PRO A 215 28.79 3.98 19.64
N LYS A 216 28.80 4.70 18.51
CA LYS A 216 27.98 5.89 18.31
C LYS A 216 27.08 5.71 17.11
N GLN A 217 25.93 6.37 17.15
CA GLN A 217 25.06 6.54 15.98
C GLN A 217 25.33 7.92 15.40
N GLU A 218 25.72 7.95 14.14
CA GLU A 218 25.83 9.19 13.37
C GLU A 218 24.66 9.27 12.41
N VAL A 219 23.96 10.40 12.43
CA VAL A 219 22.84 10.65 11.53
C VAL A 219 23.33 11.60 10.44
N GLN A 220 23.38 11.12 9.21
CA GLN A 220 23.78 11.92 8.05
C GLN A 220 22.59 12.17 7.14
N PHE A 221 22.32 13.45 6.84
CA PHE A 221 21.27 13.84 5.91
C PHE A 221 21.88 13.98 4.51
N HIS A 222 21.45 13.12 3.60
CA HIS A 222 21.82 13.21 2.19
C HIS A 222 20.71 13.91 1.43
N LYS A 223 21.05 15.03 0.79
CA LYS A 223 20.22 15.59 -0.27
C LYS A 223 20.40 14.70 -1.49
N VAL A 224 19.42 13.85 -1.75
CA VAL A 224 19.47 12.96 -2.91
C VAL A 224 18.80 13.69 -4.06
N ARG A 225 19.61 14.11 -5.03
CA ARG A 225 19.17 14.37 -6.40
C ARG A 225 19.42 13.07 -7.15
N PHE A 226 18.35 12.46 -7.64
CA PHE A 226 18.46 11.38 -8.60
C PHE A 226 18.56 11.98 -10.01
#